data_AF-A0A3M1B9M3-F1
#
_entry.id   AF-A0A3M1B9M3-F1
#
_cell.length_a   1.000
_cell.length_b   1.000
_cell.length_c   1.000
_cell.angle_alpha   90.00
_cell.angle_beta   90.00
_cell.angle_gamma   90.00
#
_symmetry.space_group_name_H-M   'P 1'
#
loop_
_entity.id
_entity.type
_entity.pdbx_description
1 polymer ?
#
loop_
_entity_poly.entity_id
_entity_poly.type
_entity_poly.pdbx_seq_one_letter_code
_entity_poly.pdbx_strand_id
1 'polypeptide(L)'
;MRSETFAICLLLLLSIIPNRLLADFPEDPPNDPDYDYGEEIYPEGSIYDSAWWLFGFPTKYAPELGVTGISANIAWQRTIGRKDVLVAILDAGTAWDRSDTMYQYYLNRGELPLPQNASGQESDRYDANGDGAFNALDYAEDPRVFDGNGNGILDTQDILRSFEDGRDDDGNGYIDDISGWDFWEEDNDPYDPELVWDYRHANLI
;
A
#
# COMPACT_ATOMS: atom_id res chain seq x y z
N MET A 1 -69.98 -52.84 5.72
CA MET A 1 -70.19 -51.96 6.88
C MET A 1 -68.85 -51.78 7.58
N ARG A 2 -68.48 -50.52 7.88
CA ARG A 2 -67.27 -50.01 8.57
C ARG A 2 -66.04 -49.87 7.66
N SER A 3 -65.68 -48.67 7.17
CA SER A 3 -65.32 -47.39 7.83
C SER A 3 -63.82 -47.34 8.19
N GLU A 4 -63.09 -46.67 7.29
CA GLU A 4 -62.04 -45.65 7.46
C GLU A 4 -61.02 -45.78 8.60
N THR A 5 -59.73 -45.72 8.26
CA THR A 5 -58.86 -44.59 8.67
C THR A 5 -57.60 -44.53 7.79
N PHE A 6 -57.41 -43.43 7.05
CA PHE A 6 -56.15 -43.11 6.38
C PHE A 6 -55.17 -42.56 7.44
N ALA A 7 -54.03 -43.23 7.62
CA ALA A 7 -52.94 -42.71 8.46
C ALA A 7 -52.08 -41.75 7.60
N ILE A 8 -52.14 -40.45 7.91
CA ILE A 8 -51.21 -39.45 7.39
C ILE A 8 -49.94 -39.54 8.25
N CYS A 9 -48.86 -40.08 7.70
CA CYS A 9 -47.53 -40.00 8.29
C CYS A 9 -46.99 -38.58 8.13
N LEU A 10 -47.01 -37.79 9.20
CA LEU A 10 -46.31 -36.50 9.29
C LEU A 10 -44.81 -36.77 9.50
N LEU A 11 -44.02 -36.66 8.43
CA LEU A 11 -42.56 -36.67 8.52
C LEU A 11 -42.08 -35.27 8.90
N LEU A 12 -41.69 -35.09 10.17
CA LEU A 12 -40.97 -33.91 10.65
C LEU A 12 -39.50 -34.03 10.22
N LEU A 13 -39.14 -33.35 9.13
CA LEU A 13 -37.75 -33.10 8.77
C LEU A 13 -37.21 -32.00 9.70
N LEU A 14 -36.50 -32.40 10.77
CA LEU A 14 -35.61 -31.50 11.50
C LEU A 14 -34.43 -31.17 10.58
N SER A 15 -34.49 -30.03 9.90
CA SER A 15 -33.31 -29.42 9.30
C SER A 15 -32.42 -28.90 10.42
N ILE A 16 -31.43 -29.69 10.83
CA ILE A 16 -30.30 -29.18 11.61
C ILE A 16 -29.50 -28.33 10.63
N ILE A 17 -29.75 -27.02 10.63
CA ILE A 17 -28.84 -26.06 10.02
C ILE A 17 -27.66 -26.00 11.00
N PRO A 18 -26.44 -26.46 10.63
CA PRO A 18 -25.29 -26.20 11.47
C PRO A 18 -25.13 -24.68 11.54
N ASN A 19 -25.20 -24.12 12.75
CA ASN A 19 -24.82 -22.74 13.01
C ASN A 19 -23.43 -22.55 12.41
N ARG A 20 -23.35 -21.89 11.25
CA ARG A 20 -22.09 -21.36 10.76
C ARG A 20 -21.67 -20.34 11.80
N LEU A 21 -20.55 -20.59 12.47
CA LEU A 21 -19.76 -19.54 13.11
C LEU A 21 -19.28 -18.63 11.98
N LEU A 22 -20.14 -17.74 11.51
CA LEU A 22 -19.68 -16.51 10.90
C LEU A 22 -19.12 -15.70 12.06
N ALA A 23 -17.83 -15.35 11.98
CA ALA A 23 -17.31 -14.29 12.81
C ALA A 23 -18.18 -13.06 12.49
N ASP A 24 -19.00 -12.65 13.46
CA ASP A 24 -19.82 -11.47 13.35
C ASP A 24 -18.85 -10.29 13.38
N PHE A 25 -18.60 -9.70 12.21
CA PHE A 25 -17.95 -8.40 12.18
C PHE A 25 -18.95 -7.42 12.79
N PRO A 26 -18.57 -6.62 13.81
CA PRO A 26 -19.48 -5.64 14.37
C PRO A 26 -20.02 -4.74 13.26
N GLU A 27 -21.34 -4.56 13.20
CA GLU A 27 -22.01 -3.76 12.17
C GLU A 27 -21.68 -2.26 12.27
N ASP A 28 -21.22 -1.84 13.45
CA ASP A 28 -20.69 -0.50 13.65
C ASP A 28 -19.16 -0.54 13.48
N PRO A 29 -18.57 0.37 12.68
CA PRO A 29 -17.13 0.56 12.70
C PRO A 29 -16.69 0.88 14.14
N PRO A 30 -15.49 0.48 14.57
CA PRO A 30 -14.97 0.84 15.87
C PRO A 30 -15.10 2.36 16.06
N ASN A 31 -15.97 2.79 16.98
CA ASN A 31 -15.99 4.18 17.40
C ASN A 31 -15.04 4.29 18.58
N ASP A 32 -14.02 5.12 18.42
CA ASP A 32 -13.16 5.54 19.52
C ASP A 32 -13.55 6.99 19.83
N PRO A 33 -14.52 7.20 20.73
CA PRO A 33 -15.03 8.54 21.04
C PRO A 33 -13.98 9.41 21.76
N ASP A 34 -12.86 8.81 22.17
CA ASP A 34 -11.70 9.46 22.76
C ASP A 34 -10.52 9.46 21.76
N TYR A 35 -10.77 9.40 20.43
CA TYR A 35 -9.72 9.58 19.42
C TYR A 35 -9.06 10.95 19.62
N ASP A 36 -7.99 10.93 20.39
CA ASP A 36 -7.16 12.07 20.72
C ASP A 36 -6.66 12.67 19.40
N TYR A 37 -6.43 13.97 19.38
CA TYR A 37 -5.70 14.63 18.29
C TYR A 37 -4.23 14.23 18.42
N GLY A 38 -3.95 12.94 18.24
CA GLY A 38 -2.66 12.31 18.40
C GLY A 38 -1.82 12.43 17.15
N GLU A 39 -1.62 13.65 16.64
CA GLU A 39 -0.50 13.93 15.74
C GLU A 39 0.35 15.07 16.29
N GLU A 40 0.91 14.86 17.47
CA GLU A 40 2.20 15.46 17.80
C GLU A 40 3.25 14.36 17.66
N ILE A 41 3.77 14.18 16.44
CA ILE A 41 4.95 13.36 16.21
C ILE A 41 6.10 14.07 16.92
N TYR A 42 6.46 13.61 18.12
CA TYR A 42 7.65 14.12 18.80
C TYR A 42 8.88 13.82 17.92
N PRO A 43 9.55 14.85 17.35
CA PRO A 43 10.61 14.67 16.35
C PRO A 43 11.89 14.07 16.95
N GLU A 44 11.91 13.83 18.27
CA GLU A 44 13.07 13.39 19.03
C GLU A 44 12.76 12.06 19.74
N GLY A 45 13.35 10.99 19.19
CA GLY A 45 13.19 9.63 19.66
C GLY A 45 13.35 8.63 18.53
N SER A 46 13.43 7.35 18.89
CA SER A 46 13.29 6.27 17.92
C SER A 46 11.81 6.00 17.62
N ILE A 47 11.51 5.27 16.54
CA ILE A 47 10.13 4.80 16.26
C ILE A 47 9.52 4.04 17.46
N TYR A 48 10.36 3.41 18.29
CA TYR A 48 9.95 2.72 19.52
C TYR A 48 9.45 3.67 20.62
N ASP A 49 9.78 4.95 20.54
CA ASP A 49 9.35 5.96 21.51
C ASP A 49 8.00 6.55 21.10
N SER A 50 7.84 6.93 19.83
CA SER A 50 6.72 7.76 19.33
C SER A 50 5.58 7.01 18.64
N ALA A 51 5.85 5.91 17.91
CA ALA A 51 4.83 5.20 17.14
C ALA A 51 4.05 4.17 17.98
N TRP A 52 3.42 4.63 19.08
CA TRP A 52 2.74 3.78 20.05
C TRP A 52 1.67 2.87 19.43
N TRP A 53 1.00 3.34 18.36
CA TRP A 53 -0.04 2.60 17.64
C TRP A 53 0.48 1.34 16.91
N LEU A 54 1.79 1.16 16.76
CA LEU A 54 2.39 -0.04 16.18
C LEU A 54 2.71 -1.11 17.22
N PHE A 55 2.95 -0.75 18.47
CA PHE A 55 3.53 -1.67 19.47
C PHE A 55 2.49 -2.27 20.40
N GLY A 56 2.60 -3.58 20.66
CA GLY A 56 1.77 -4.31 21.63
C GLY A 56 2.14 -4.07 23.09
N PHE A 57 2.87 -3.00 23.39
CA PHE A 57 3.30 -2.60 24.73
C PHE A 57 3.33 -1.06 24.82
N PRO A 58 3.13 -0.48 26.02
CA PRO A 58 3.19 0.98 26.20
C PRO A 58 4.58 1.53 25.85
N THR A 59 4.64 2.57 25.02
CA THR A 59 5.90 3.26 24.67
C THR A 59 6.17 4.43 25.62
N LYS A 60 7.35 5.06 25.46
CA LYS A 60 7.80 6.20 26.27
C LYS A 60 6.81 7.37 26.31
N TYR A 61 6.08 7.62 25.22
CA TYR A 61 5.14 8.74 25.11
C TYR A 61 3.67 8.36 25.34
N ALA A 62 3.36 7.08 25.51
CA ALA A 62 2.02 6.61 25.92
C ALA A 62 1.98 5.76 27.22
N PRO A 63 2.79 6.03 28.28
CA PRO A 63 2.83 5.18 29.46
C PRO A 63 1.58 5.33 30.35
N GLU A 64 0.92 6.49 30.34
CA GLU A 64 -0.19 6.82 31.26
C GLU A 64 -1.57 6.35 30.76
N LEU A 65 -1.71 6.12 29.45
CA LEU A 65 -2.98 5.68 28.85
C LEU A 65 -3.21 4.16 28.99
N GLY A 66 -2.15 3.37 29.23
CA GLY A 66 -2.23 1.91 29.20
C GLY A 66 -2.63 1.34 27.84
N VAL A 67 -2.63 2.19 26.79
CA VAL A 67 -3.03 1.84 25.43
C VAL A 67 -1.88 1.15 24.73
N THR A 68 -2.21 0.10 23.98
CA THR A 68 -1.29 -0.64 23.12
C THR A 68 -1.82 -0.62 21.70
N GLY A 69 -0.93 -0.49 20.74
CA GLY A 69 -1.25 -0.52 19.32
C GLY A 69 -1.58 -1.90 18.76
N ILE A 70 -1.53 -2.02 17.43
CA ILE A 70 -1.89 -3.22 16.66
C ILE A 70 -0.92 -4.40 16.83
N SER A 71 0.10 -4.28 17.69
CA SER A 71 1.10 -5.31 17.92
C SER A 71 1.89 -5.71 16.65
N ALA A 72 2.16 -4.74 15.77
CA ALA A 72 2.96 -4.92 14.56
C ALA A 72 4.36 -5.49 14.88
N ASN A 73 4.94 -5.11 16.02
CA ASN A 73 6.21 -5.66 16.50
C ASN A 73 6.20 -7.18 16.74
N ILE A 74 5.04 -7.77 17.03
CA ILE A 74 4.88 -9.23 17.14
C ILE A 74 4.64 -9.82 15.75
N ALA A 75 3.86 -9.16 14.90
CA ALA A 75 3.64 -9.57 13.52
C ALA A 75 4.96 -9.62 12.71
N TRP A 76 5.84 -8.64 12.88
CA TRP A 76 7.14 -8.55 12.21
C TRP A 76 8.10 -9.70 12.54
N GLN A 77 7.92 -10.36 13.69
CA GLN A 77 8.67 -11.59 14.00
C GLN A 77 8.22 -12.80 13.16
N ARG A 78 7.06 -12.71 12.50
CA ARG A 78 6.54 -13.73 11.57
C ARG A 78 6.84 -13.35 10.13
N THR A 79 6.63 -12.10 9.76
CA THR A 79 6.89 -11.57 8.42
C THR A 79 6.91 -10.05 8.47
N ILE A 80 7.75 -9.43 7.65
CA ILE A 80 7.76 -7.97 7.43
C ILE A 80 6.87 -7.55 6.25
N GLY A 81 6.04 -8.47 5.75
CA GLY A 81 5.17 -8.26 4.61
C GLY A 81 5.64 -9.00 3.36
N ARG A 82 4.97 -8.69 2.24
CA ARG A 82 5.27 -9.23 0.93
C ARG A 82 5.38 -8.08 -0.07
N LYS A 83 6.35 -8.15 -0.98
CA LYS A 83 6.59 -7.13 -2.01
C LYS A 83 5.60 -7.18 -3.17
N ASP A 84 4.78 -8.23 -3.26
CA ASP A 84 3.75 -8.41 -4.29
C ASP A 84 2.35 -7.98 -3.85
N VAL A 85 2.21 -7.41 -2.64
CA VAL A 85 0.96 -6.80 -2.19
C VAL A 85 0.96 -5.34 -2.63
N LEU A 86 0.00 -4.99 -3.50
CA LEU A 86 -0.22 -3.61 -3.94
C LEU A 86 -1.22 -2.91 -3.01
N VAL A 87 -0.87 -1.71 -2.57
CA VAL A 87 -1.73 -0.81 -1.79
C VAL A 87 -1.96 0.45 -2.62
N ALA A 88 -3.22 0.77 -2.89
CA ALA A 88 -3.60 2.01 -3.55
C ALA A 88 -3.98 3.07 -2.49
N ILE A 89 -3.35 4.23 -2.55
CA ILE A 89 -3.61 5.37 -1.67
C ILE A 89 -4.30 6.44 -2.50
N LEU A 90 -5.50 6.86 -2.07
CA LEU A 90 -6.23 7.98 -2.66
C LEU A 90 -6.06 9.17 -1.72
N ASP A 91 -5.13 10.03 -2.05
CA ASP A 91 -4.78 11.23 -1.27
C ASP A 91 -4.54 12.40 -2.22
N ALA A 92 -3.98 13.49 -1.69
CA ALA A 92 -3.73 14.70 -2.44
C ALA A 92 -2.46 14.63 -3.33
N GLY A 93 -1.63 13.60 -3.17
CA GLY A 93 -0.47 13.37 -4.02
C GLY A 93 0.65 12.63 -3.28
N THR A 94 1.85 12.62 -3.87
CA THR A 94 3.01 11.98 -3.27
C THR A 94 4.30 12.78 -3.41
N ALA A 95 5.25 12.54 -2.50
CA ALA A 95 6.61 13.03 -2.59
C ALA A 95 7.55 11.88 -2.94
N TRP A 96 8.10 11.92 -4.16
CA TRP A 96 8.93 10.84 -4.71
C TRP A 96 10.28 10.67 -3.99
N ASP A 97 10.84 11.76 -3.44
CA ASP A 97 12.19 11.84 -2.87
C ASP A 97 12.27 11.49 -1.37
N ARG A 98 11.19 10.93 -0.81
CA ARG A 98 11.14 10.50 0.60
C ARG A 98 12.01 9.26 0.82
N SER A 99 13.10 9.42 1.55
CA SER A 99 14.12 8.37 1.73
C SER A 99 13.60 7.04 2.31
N ASP A 100 12.47 7.04 2.99
CA ASP A 100 11.81 5.87 3.59
C ASP A 100 10.83 5.16 2.64
N THR A 101 10.34 5.83 1.59
CA THR A 101 9.32 5.29 0.67
C THR A 101 9.71 5.31 -0.81
N MET A 102 10.77 6.00 -1.22
CA MET A 102 11.13 6.22 -2.64
C MET A 102 11.30 4.93 -3.48
N TYR A 103 11.58 3.79 -2.84
CA TYR A 103 11.69 2.46 -3.48
C TYR A 103 10.52 1.51 -3.16
N GLN A 104 9.42 2.06 -2.65
CA GLN A 104 8.20 1.31 -2.33
C GLN A 104 7.05 1.62 -3.30
N TYR A 105 7.16 2.65 -4.14
CA TYR A 105 6.16 2.96 -5.14
C TYR A 105 6.03 1.85 -6.18
N TYR A 106 4.79 1.63 -6.62
CA TYR A 106 4.47 0.64 -7.64
C TYR A 106 4.90 1.13 -9.01
N LEU A 107 5.48 0.24 -9.83
CA LEU A 107 5.74 0.49 -11.24
C LEU A 107 4.81 -0.35 -12.12
N ASN A 108 4.06 0.32 -13.01
CA ASN A 108 3.20 -0.32 -13.99
C ASN A 108 4.06 -0.98 -15.08
N ARG A 109 4.11 -2.31 -15.06
CA ARG A 109 4.84 -3.10 -16.09
C ARG A 109 4.23 -2.93 -17.49
N GLY A 110 2.95 -2.58 -17.58
CA GLY A 110 2.26 -2.36 -18.84
C GLY A 110 2.80 -1.16 -19.61
N GLU A 111 3.26 -0.14 -18.89
CA GLU A 111 3.80 1.12 -19.44
C GLU A 111 5.33 1.15 -19.51
N LEU A 112 6.01 0.05 -19.14
CA LEU A 112 7.47 0.06 -18.99
C LEU A 112 8.15 -1.04 -19.81
N PRO A 113 9.26 -0.71 -20.50
CA PRO A 113 10.14 -1.73 -21.04
C PRO A 113 10.88 -2.46 -19.92
N LEU A 114 11.36 -3.67 -20.21
CA LEU A 114 12.28 -4.37 -19.31
C LEU A 114 13.54 -3.51 -19.05
N PRO A 115 14.10 -3.50 -17.83
CA PRO A 115 15.32 -2.76 -17.52
C PRO A 115 16.52 -3.24 -18.34
N GLN A 116 17.48 -2.35 -18.59
CA GLN A 116 18.75 -2.66 -19.24
C GLN A 116 19.93 -2.56 -18.25
N ASN A 117 20.97 -3.35 -18.48
CA ASN A 117 22.25 -3.16 -17.80
C ASN A 117 23.04 -2.00 -18.42
N ALA A 118 24.19 -1.65 -17.81
CA ALA A 118 25.06 -0.57 -18.27
C ALA A 118 25.56 -0.69 -19.73
N SER A 119 25.49 -1.88 -20.34
CA SER A 119 25.86 -2.10 -21.75
C SER A 119 24.67 -1.96 -22.71
N GLY A 120 23.49 -1.59 -22.22
CA GLY A 120 22.24 -1.51 -22.98
C GLY A 120 21.63 -2.88 -23.31
N GLN A 121 22.01 -3.94 -22.58
CA GLN A 121 21.39 -5.24 -22.76
C GLN A 121 20.17 -5.37 -21.86
N GLU A 122 19.04 -5.71 -22.46
CA GLU A 122 17.77 -5.93 -21.75
C GLU A 122 17.87 -7.11 -20.79
N SER A 123 17.29 -6.93 -19.60
CA SER A 123 17.10 -7.95 -18.58
C SER A 123 16.08 -9.00 -19.04
N ASP A 124 16.14 -10.20 -18.48
CA ASP A 124 15.15 -11.24 -18.73
C ASP A 124 13.88 -11.09 -17.87
N ARG A 125 13.88 -10.14 -16.93
CA ARG A 125 12.80 -9.88 -15.97
C ARG A 125 12.84 -8.43 -15.47
N TYR A 126 11.71 -7.96 -14.94
CA TYR A 126 11.58 -6.62 -14.36
C TYR A 126 12.36 -6.42 -13.06
N ASP A 127 12.41 -7.44 -12.19
CA ASP A 127 13.30 -7.48 -11.00
C ASP A 127 14.74 -7.81 -11.44
N ALA A 128 15.39 -6.83 -12.07
CA ALA A 128 16.70 -6.98 -12.68
C ALA A 128 17.80 -7.18 -11.63
N ASN A 129 17.65 -6.56 -10.44
CA ASN A 129 18.64 -6.67 -9.37
C ASN A 129 18.49 -7.96 -8.53
N GLY A 130 17.33 -8.63 -8.61
CA GLY A 130 17.05 -9.90 -7.93
C GLY A 130 16.75 -9.76 -6.44
N ASP A 131 16.32 -8.59 -5.95
CA ASP A 131 16.00 -8.34 -4.56
C ASP A 131 14.56 -8.73 -4.16
N GLY A 132 13.76 -9.15 -5.13
CA GLY A 132 12.38 -9.60 -4.95
C GLY A 132 11.34 -8.48 -5.01
N ALA A 133 11.74 -7.24 -5.32
CA ALA A 133 10.87 -6.13 -5.65
C ALA A 133 11.04 -5.73 -7.13
N PHE A 134 10.05 -5.03 -7.67
CA PHE A 134 10.19 -4.31 -8.93
C PHE A 134 9.99 -2.82 -8.64
N ASN A 135 11.06 -2.02 -8.73
CA ASN A 135 11.05 -0.59 -8.41
C ASN A 135 12.16 0.17 -9.17
N ALA A 136 12.36 1.45 -8.86
CA ALA A 136 13.35 2.29 -9.54
C ALA A 136 14.78 1.74 -9.50
N LEU A 137 15.16 0.96 -8.47
CA LEU A 137 16.50 0.38 -8.37
C LEU A 137 16.79 -0.66 -9.45
N ASP A 138 15.77 -1.26 -10.08
CA ASP A 138 15.96 -2.20 -11.18
C ASP A 138 16.48 -1.52 -12.44
N TYR A 139 16.28 -0.21 -12.57
CA TYR A 139 16.77 0.60 -13.67
C TYR A 139 18.05 1.37 -13.33
N ALA A 140 18.69 1.12 -12.18
CA ALA A 140 19.82 1.93 -11.70
C ALA A 140 21.04 1.95 -12.63
N GLU A 141 21.21 0.93 -13.47
CA GLU A 141 22.27 0.87 -14.49
C GLU A 141 21.74 1.10 -15.91
N ASP A 142 20.45 1.40 -16.08
CA ASP A 142 19.81 1.53 -17.37
C ASP A 142 20.24 2.83 -18.04
N PRO A 143 20.92 2.78 -19.21
CA PRO A 143 21.41 3.98 -19.89
C PRO A 143 20.29 4.88 -20.44
N ARG A 144 19.03 4.42 -20.44
CA ARG A 144 17.86 5.21 -20.84
C ARG A 144 17.35 6.08 -19.71
N VAL A 145 17.65 5.73 -18.46
CA VAL A 145 17.19 6.47 -17.29
C VAL A 145 18.10 7.65 -16.99
N PHE A 146 17.48 8.80 -16.70
CA PHE A 146 18.16 10.02 -16.30
C PHE A 146 17.46 10.67 -15.11
N ASP A 147 18.18 11.51 -14.37
CA ASP A 147 17.64 12.36 -13.30
C ASP A 147 16.70 13.41 -13.91
N GLY A 148 15.41 13.09 -13.94
CA GLY A 148 14.37 13.82 -14.65
C GLY A 148 13.83 15.00 -13.85
N ASN A 149 13.84 14.90 -12.53
CA ASN A 149 13.41 15.98 -11.64
C ASN A 149 14.58 16.83 -11.11
N GLY A 150 15.83 16.42 -11.34
CA GLY A 150 17.04 17.17 -11.00
C GLY A 150 17.41 17.13 -9.52
N ASN A 151 16.88 16.18 -8.75
CA ASN A 151 17.12 16.06 -7.31
C ASN A 151 18.41 15.26 -6.98
N GLY A 152 19.03 14.61 -7.99
CA GLY A 152 20.24 13.81 -7.86
C GLY A 152 20.05 12.43 -7.20
N ILE A 153 18.81 11.97 -7.04
CA ILE A 153 18.43 10.70 -6.43
C ILE A 153 17.59 9.93 -7.45
N LEU A 154 18.04 8.73 -7.82
CA LEU A 154 17.20 7.83 -8.60
C LEU A 154 15.94 7.49 -7.81
N ASP A 155 14.79 7.97 -8.28
CA ASP A 155 13.48 7.72 -7.71
C ASP A 155 12.45 7.30 -8.80
N THR A 156 11.19 7.17 -8.41
CA THR A 156 10.12 6.72 -9.32
C THR A 156 9.75 7.78 -10.36
N GLN A 157 9.91 9.07 -10.03
CA GLN A 157 9.66 10.14 -10.98
C GLN A 157 10.69 10.11 -12.10
N ASP A 158 11.94 9.75 -11.82
CA ASP A 158 12.95 9.57 -12.86
C ASP A 158 12.59 8.46 -13.85
N ILE A 159 11.99 7.37 -13.36
CA ILE A 159 11.49 6.29 -14.23
C ILE A 159 10.38 6.83 -15.12
N LEU A 160 9.43 7.58 -14.55
CA LEU A 160 8.35 8.22 -15.30
C LEU A 160 8.90 9.14 -16.40
N ARG A 161 9.79 10.08 -16.05
CA ARG A 161 10.38 11.04 -17.00
C ARG A 161 11.26 10.39 -18.07
N SER A 162 11.78 9.20 -17.80
CA SER A 162 12.63 8.47 -18.74
C SER A 162 11.83 7.68 -19.78
N PHE A 163 10.59 7.31 -19.46
CA PHE A 163 9.79 6.42 -20.29
C PHE A 163 8.44 6.98 -20.74
N GLU A 164 8.05 8.19 -20.31
CA GLU A 164 6.85 8.88 -20.84
C GLU A 164 6.97 9.09 -22.37
N ASP A 165 6.06 8.47 -23.12
CA ASP A 165 6.08 8.49 -24.59
C ASP A 165 4.77 8.98 -25.23
N GLY A 166 3.76 9.29 -24.40
CA GLY A 166 2.45 9.79 -24.78
C GLY A 166 1.48 8.69 -25.23
N ARG A 167 1.75 7.42 -24.91
CA ARG A 167 0.87 6.28 -25.20
C ARG A 167 0.32 5.67 -23.93
N ASP A 168 -0.77 4.94 -24.12
CA ASP A 168 -1.40 4.05 -23.14
C ASP A 168 -1.07 2.64 -23.64
N ASP A 169 0.09 2.13 -23.20
CA ASP A 169 0.64 0.87 -23.71
C ASP A 169 -0.10 -0.36 -23.14
N ASP A 170 -0.73 -0.21 -21.97
CA ASP A 170 -1.52 -1.26 -21.33
C ASP A 170 -3.03 -1.23 -21.68
N GLY A 171 -3.52 -0.11 -22.23
CA GLY A 171 -4.87 0.07 -22.75
C GLY A 171 -5.93 0.33 -21.67
N ASN A 172 -5.53 0.82 -20.50
CA ASN A 172 -6.43 1.08 -19.37
C ASN A 172 -7.11 2.46 -19.41
N GLY A 173 -6.72 3.32 -20.35
CA GLY A 173 -7.24 4.67 -20.55
C GLY A 173 -6.44 5.78 -19.88
N TYR A 174 -5.31 5.46 -19.24
CA TYR A 174 -4.41 6.40 -18.58
C TYR A 174 -3.05 6.37 -19.29
N ILE A 175 -2.68 7.47 -19.94
CA ILE A 175 -1.46 7.58 -20.75
C ILE A 175 -0.24 7.68 -19.83
N ASP A 176 0.77 6.83 -20.03
CA ASP A 176 2.03 6.82 -19.27
C ASP A 176 1.83 6.71 -17.73
N ASP A 177 0.84 5.95 -17.24
CA ASP A 177 0.49 5.80 -15.80
C ASP A 177 1.47 4.92 -15.00
N ILE A 178 2.76 5.16 -15.21
CA ILE A 178 3.90 4.38 -14.72
C ILE A 178 3.86 4.15 -13.21
N SER A 179 3.37 5.10 -12.41
CA SER A 179 3.26 4.94 -10.95
C SER A 179 2.04 5.67 -10.37
N GLY A 180 0.87 5.35 -10.91
CA GLY A 180 -0.39 5.96 -10.49
C GLY A 180 -0.81 7.10 -11.40
N TRP A 181 -1.80 7.87 -10.95
CA TRP A 181 -2.45 8.91 -11.75
C TRP A 181 -2.87 10.09 -10.88
N ASP A 182 -2.63 11.31 -11.36
CA ASP A 182 -3.19 12.51 -10.79
C ASP A 182 -4.61 12.73 -11.35
N PHE A 183 -5.61 12.44 -10.52
CA PHE A 183 -7.02 12.62 -10.90
C PHE A 183 -7.49 14.07 -10.83
N TRP A 184 -6.73 14.97 -10.20
CA TRP A 184 -7.06 16.38 -10.08
C TRP A 184 -6.53 17.19 -11.26
N GLU A 185 -5.24 17.04 -11.59
CA GLU A 185 -4.61 17.69 -12.75
C GLU A 185 -4.84 16.90 -14.07
N GLU A 186 -5.35 15.66 -13.96
CA GLU A 186 -5.60 14.74 -15.09
C GLU A 186 -4.31 14.38 -15.85
N ASP A 187 -3.23 14.11 -15.12
CA ASP A 187 -1.94 13.71 -15.68
C ASP A 187 -1.32 12.47 -15.00
N ASN A 188 -0.17 12.06 -15.52
CA ASN A 188 0.52 10.85 -15.11
C ASN A 188 1.43 11.02 -13.89
N ASP A 189 1.56 12.22 -13.31
CA ASP A 189 2.49 12.50 -12.22
C ASP A 189 1.75 12.95 -10.95
N PRO A 190 1.45 12.03 -10.02
CA PRO A 190 0.85 12.34 -8.71
C PRO A 190 1.62 13.32 -7.79
N TYR A 191 2.73 13.91 -8.26
CA TYR A 191 3.50 14.90 -7.52
C TYR A 191 2.88 16.29 -7.60
N ASP A 192 2.46 16.81 -6.45
CA ASP A 192 2.04 18.20 -6.32
C ASP A 192 3.09 19.03 -5.55
N PRO A 193 3.77 20.00 -6.21
CA PRO A 193 4.76 20.87 -5.56
C PRO A 193 4.16 21.80 -4.49
N GLU A 194 2.86 22.09 -4.51
CA GLU A 194 2.20 22.93 -3.51
C GLU A 194 2.00 22.18 -2.18
N LEU A 195 1.77 20.86 -2.23
CA LEU A 195 1.61 20.02 -1.04
C LEU A 195 2.94 19.67 -0.36
N VAL A 196 4.04 19.63 -1.12
CA VAL A 196 5.36 19.29 -0.57
C VAL A 196 5.82 20.27 0.50
N TRP A 197 5.33 21.51 0.53
CA TRP A 197 5.70 22.47 1.58
C TRP A 197 4.95 22.27 2.90
N ASP A 198 3.72 21.77 2.87
CA ASP A 198 2.90 21.59 4.09
C ASP A 198 3.14 20.21 4.73
N TYR A 199 3.41 19.18 3.91
CA TYR A 199 3.51 17.78 4.38
C TYR A 199 4.93 17.29 4.73
N ARG A 200 6.00 18.11 4.65
CA ARG A 200 7.36 17.69 5.13
C ARG A 200 7.39 17.28 6.60
N HIS A 201 6.32 17.51 7.36
CA HIS A 201 6.17 17.16 8.77
C HIS A 201 5.20 16.00 9.03
N ALA A 202 4.43 15.53 8.05
CA ALA A 202 3.53 14.40 8.22
C ALA A 202 4.18 13.15 7.59
N ASN A 203 4.57 12.21 8.45
CA ASN A 203 4.93 10.87 8.03
C ASN A 203 3.66 10.02 8.08
N LEU A 204 3.06 9.72 6.94
CA LEU A 204 2.03 8.69 6.83
C LEU A 204 2.67 7.45 6.18
N ILE A 205 2.77 6.38 6.97
CA ILE A 205 3.10 5.00 6.55
C ILE A 205 1.83 4.17 6.74
#